data_AF-A0A7X6XPZ5-F1
#
_entry.id   AF-A0A7X6XPZ5-F1
#
_cell.length_a   1.000
_cell.length_b   1.000
_cell.length_c   1.000
_cell.angle_alpha   90.00
_cell.angle_beta   90.00
_cell.angle_gamma   90.00
#
_symmetry.space_group_name_H-M   'P 1'
#
loop_
_entity.id
_entity.type
_entity.pdbx_description
1 polymer ?
#
loop_
_entity_poly.entity_id
_entity_poly.type
_entity_poly.pdbx_seq_one_letter_code
_entity_poly.pdbx_strand_id
1 'polypeptide(L)'
;VPPFVPTPAEQRQGHALFARDWRDDVHLNSVPRREEVTRKLSLFASAGELEPIVFSLYPLRDRGRVSLSVSDLTGPAGRVPASAIQVGVVSHRVSRVTMEGTVYTIAPRYVMPRTGAEIKKGVTTTFWLTLRTPRTVKAGTYTGRVTLTFADGTRDAVQLSARLFATPLAELDVPAGPWGCDISLPWFSEDLGDWGMTMFRKSLARMREYGCTALSGIPAIRIRGWKDGKPDIDFTAADERMAIAKQMGFQLVSTYGGGIGGFDNYSIDQNAMASAGFTHYPDFLRAILTEVDAHARQAGWLPAVYNLCDEPLGDDVARAAANAAAWREAAPPTLLTTGATSIQSPAPDDPHLPLVRALKVPNLNLHDEAAVQRIQEAGNEWAFYNGGDRWTFGTYMYKCVKEYRMKFRLSWHWNVVAGDPYYALDCREDDYCWCNTNAKGELIPSIHFERDIREGIDDYRYLLTLERLLRRKPNHPAAAGTRKLVADKLAAFRLGDRSHGAKWPLAEYRSFRLRLAQAIEQLAK
;
A
#
# COMPACT_ATOMS: atom_id res chain seq x y z
N VAL A 1 5.97 23.82 -23.33
CA VAL A 1 5.14 22.90 -24.14
C VAL A 1 4.34 23.77 -25.10
N PRO A 2 4.37 23.52 -26.43
CA PRO A 2 3.57 24.29 -27.38
C PRO A 2 2.06 24.14 -27.06
N PRO A 3 1.24 25.18 -27.32
CA PRO A 3 -0.19 25.11 -27.05
C PRO A 3 -0.83 24.01 -27.90
N PHE A 4 -1.79 23.28 -27.32
CA PHE A 4 -2.57 22.29 -28.06
C PHE A 4 -3.45 22.99 -29.09
N VAL A 5 -3.23 22.68 -30.36
CA VAL A 5 -4.05 23.18 -31.48
C VAL A 5 -4.95 22.04 -31.95
N PRO A 6 -6.27 22.07 -31.72
CA PRO A 6 -7.18 21.01 -32.13
C PRO A 6 -7.27 20.88 -33.66
N THR A 7 -7.23 19.64 -34.15
CA THR A 7 -7.46 19.33 -35.56
C THR A 7 -8.92 19.60 -35.96
N PRO A 8 -9.24 19.77 -37.25
CA PRO A 8 -10.62 19.93 -37.70
C PRO A 8 -11.54 18.76 -37.28
N ALA A 9 -11.00 17.54 -37.17
CA ALA A 9 -11.74 16.38 -36.70
C ALA A 9 -12.09 16.49 -35.21
N GLU A 10 -11.13 16.89 -34.37
CA GLU A 10 -11.34 17.12 -32.94
C GLU A 10 -12.32 18.27 -32.70
N GLN A 11 -12.23 19.36 -33.47
CA GLN A 11 -13.18 20.48 -33.42
C GLN A 11 -14.61 20.02 -33.73
N ARG A 12 -14.80 19.21 -34.79
CA ARG A 12 -16.10 18.62 -35.13
C ARG A 12 -16.62 17.66 -34.06
N GLN A 13 -15.75 16.81 -33.51
CA GLN A 13 -16.08 15.90 -32.41
C GLN A 13 -16.39 16.66 -31.10
N GLY A 14 -15.86 17.88 -30.96
CA GLY A 14 -16.01 18.72 -29.79
C GLY A 14 -15.14 18.29 -28.60
N HIS A 15 -14.17 17.40 -28.80
CA HIS A 15 -13.26 16.92 -27.76
C HIS A 15 -12.04 16.23 -28.37
N ALA A 16 -11.00 16.00 -27.55
CA ALA A 16 -9.86 15.15 -27.85
C ALA A 16 -9.71 14.07 -26.75
N LEU A 17 -9.42 12.84 -27.16
CA LEU A 17 -9.05 11.76 -26.26
C LEU A 17 -7.52 11.64 -26.23
N PHE A 18 -6.96 11.49 -25.04
CA PHE A 18 -5.52 11.40 -24.86
C PHE A 18 -5.15 10.44 -23.73
N ALA A 19 -3.93 9.93 -23.78
CA ALA A 19 -3.36 9.09 -22.74
C ALA A 19 -2.01 9.66 -22.32
N ARG A 20 -1.97 10.15 -21.08
CA ARG A 20 -0.74 10.45 -20.36
C ARG A 20 -0.31 9.19 -19.59
N ASP A 21 0.98 9.04 -19.29
CA ASP A 21 1.41 8.00 -18.35
C ASP A 21 0.59 8.17 -17.07
N TRP A 22 -0.08 7.11 -16.63
CA TRP A 22 -1.05 7.16 -15.53
C TRP A 22 -0.40 7.50 -14.18
N ARG A 23 0.95 7.59 -14.15
CA ARG A 23 1.65 8.10 -12.98
C ARG A 23 1.77 9.60 -12.91
N ASP A 24 1.66 10.29 -14.03
CA ASP A 24 1.62 11.74 -14.05
C ASP A 24 0.19 12.21 -13.77
N ASP A 25 0.06 13.19 -12.87
CA ASP A 25 -1.24 13.78 -12.58
C ASP A 25 -1.82 14.48 -13.82
N VAL A 26 -3.12 14.28 -14.01
CA VAL A 26 -3.94 15.04 -14.96
C VAL A 26 -4.86 15.94 -14.15
N HIS A 27 -4.49 17.22 -14.01
CA HIS A 27 -5.31 18.25 -13.35
C HIS A 27 -6.54 18.62 -14.19
N LEU A 28 -7.54 19.27 -13.58
CA LEU A 28 -8.78 19.68 -14.25
C LEU A 28 -8.56 20.56 -15.48
N ASN A 29 -7.52 21.39 -15.46
CA ASN A 29 -7.14 22.29 -16.56
C ASN A 29 -6.00 21.72 -17.43
N SER A 30 -5.65 20.44 -17.27
CA SER A 30 -4.61 19.81 -18.09
C SER A 30 -5.05 19.75 -19.53
N VAL A 31 -4.23 20.33 -20.40
CA VAL A 31 -4.39 20.27 -21.84
C VAL A 31 -3.51 19.14 -22.39
N PRO A 32 -3.99 18.31 -23.34
CA PRO A 32 -3.18 17.24 -23.91
C PRO A 32 -2.01 17.80 -24.71
N ARG A 33 -0.86 17.12 -24.63
CA ARG A 33 0.19 17.30 -25.62
C ARG A 33 -0.21 16.56 -26.90
N ARG A 34 0.26 17.02 -28.06
CA ARG A 34 -0.15 16.43 -29.34
C ARG A 34 0.22 14.94 -29.43
N GLU A 35 1.36 14.56 -28.86
CA GLU A 35 1.83 13.19 -28.76
C GLU A 35 1.04 12.31 -27.77
N GLU A 36 0.28 12.92 -26.83
CA GLU A 36 -0.59 12.19 -25.90
C GLU A 36 -1.93 11.83 -26.55
N VAL A 37 -2.35 12.54 -27.61
CA VAL A 37 -3.62 12.28 -28.30
C VAL A 37 -3.55 10.93 -28.99
N THR A 38 -4.43 10.01 -28.58
CA THR A 38 -4.44 8.65 -29.08
C THR A 38 -5.83 8.05 -29.08
N ARG A 39 -6.06 7.12 -30.01
CA ARG A 39 -7.24 6.26 -30.09
C ARG A 39 -6.93 4.81 -29.72
N LYS A 40 -5.73 4.54 -29.21
CA LYS A 40 -5.22 3.21 -28.87
C LYS A 40 -4.56 3.26 -27.50
N LEU A 41 -4.96 2.35 -26.62
CA LEU A 41 -4.30 2.08 -25.34
C LEU A 41 -3.65 0.71 -25.41
N SER A 42 -2.48 0.57 -24.78
CA SER A 42 -1.73 -0.68 -24.77
C SER A 42 -1.13 -0.96 -23.41
N LEU A 43 -1.40 -2.15 -22.90
CA LEU A 43 -0.99 -2.62 -21.59
C LEU A 43 -0.47 -4.05 -21.67
N PHE A 44 0.18 -4.51 -20.60
CA PHE A 44 0.50 -5.91 -20.40
C PHE A 44 0.23 -6.30 -18.95
N ALA A 45 -0.13 -7.55 -18.72
CA ALA A 45 -0.42 -8.04 -17.37
C ALA A 45 -0.16 -9.54 -17.28
N SER A 46 0.25 -10.01 -16.11
CA SER A 46 0.36 -11.42 -15.76
C SER A 46 -0.98 -11.98 -15.27
N ALA A 47 -1.10 -13.31 -15.29
CA ALA A 47 -2.30 -13.99 -14.83
C ALA A 47 -2.63 -13.62 -13.37
N GLY A 48 -3.88 -13.26 -13.09
CA GLY A 48 -4.32 -12.83 -11.76
C GLY A 48 -3.88 -11.42 -11.32
N GLU A 49 -3.16 -10.67 -12.16
CA GLU A 49 -2.78 -9.28 -11.90
C GLU A 49 -3.94 -8.31 -12.13
N LEU A 50 -3.90 -7.16 -11.45
CA LEU A 50 -4.78 -6.03 -11.70
C LEU A 50 -3.96 -4.95 -12.46
N GLU A 51 -4.30 -4.62 -13.69
CA GLU A 51 -3.53 -3.65 -14.50
C GLU A 51 -4.38 -2.42 -14.86
N PRO A 52 -3.88 -1.18 -14.66
CA PRO A 52 -4.64 0.03 -14.94
C PRO A 52 -4.72 0.33 -16.44
N ILE A 53 -5.88 0.83 -16.86
CA ILE A 53 -6.19 1.31 -18.21
C ILE A 53 -6.71 2.73 -18.05
N VAL A 54 -5.86 3.72 -18.33
CA VAL A 54 -6.17 5.12 -18.03
C VAL A 54 -6.11 5.96 -19.30
N PHE A 55 -7.12 6.81 -19.47
CA PHE A 55 -7.15 7.82 -20.52
C PHE A 55 -7.98 9.01 -20.07
N SER A 56 -7.85 10.12 -20.80
CA SER A 56 -8.51 11.37 -20.47
C SER A 56 -9.25 11.95 -21.67
N LEU A 57 -10.27 12.74 -21.38
CA LEU A 57 -11.05 13.50 -22.34
C LEU A 57 -10.83 15.00 -22.07
N TYR A 58 -10.30 15.70 -23.07
CA TYR A 58 -10.20 17.16 -23.10
C TYR A 58 -11.34 17.75 -23.96
N PRO A 59 -12.31 18.44 -23.36
CA PRO A 59 -13.48 18.95 -24.08
C PRO A 59 -13.23 20.33 -24.71
N LEU A 60 -13.60 20.47 -25.99
CA LEU A 60 -13.54 21.74 -26.75
C LEU A 60 -14.86 22.53 -26.66
N ARG A 61 -15.93 21.86 -26.25
CA ARG A 61 -17.26 22.42 -25.95
C ARG A 61 -17.94 21.56 -24.89
N ASP A 62 -19.05 22.03 -24.34
CA ASP A 62 -19.88 21.22 -23.46
C ASP A 62 -20.43 20.01 -24.22
N ARG A 63 -20.36 18.84 -23.59
CA ARG A 63 -20.82 17.56 -24.16
C ARG A 63 -21.86 16.86 -23.28
N GLY A 64 -22.25 17.49 -22.17
CA GLY A 64 -23.17 16.93 -21.19
C GLY A 64 -22.64 15.63 -20.58
N ARG A 65 -23.56 14.77 -20.17
CA ARG A 65 -23.21 13.46 -19.60
C ARG A 65 -22.58 12.55 -20.64
N VAL A 66 -21.48 11.90 -20.27
CA VAL A 66 -20.90 10.77 -21.00
C VAL A 66 -21.03 9.49 -20.18
N SER A 67 -21.36 8.38 -20.84
CA SER A 67 -21.32 7.03 -20.26
C SER A 67 -20.31 6.15 -21.01
N LEU A 68 -19.64 5.28 -20.26
CA LEU A 68 -18.65 4.34 -20.75
C LEU A 68 -19.21 2.93 -20.72
N SER A 69 -18.87 2.16 -21.75
CA SER A 69 -19.01 0.71 -21.79
C SER A 69 -17.72 0.10 -22.31
N VAL A 70 -17.43 -1.12 -21.88
CA VAL A 70 -16.24 -1.86 -22.31
C VAL A 70 -16.69 -3.15 -22.97
N SER A 71 -16.00 -3.55 -24.03
CA SER A 71 -16.21 -4.83 -24.70
C SER A 71 -15.34 -5.92 -24.05
N ASP A 72 -15.63 -7.17 -24.38
CA ASP A 72 -14.70 -8.25 -24.06
C ASP A 72 -13.36 -8.01 -24.75
N LEU A 73 -12.29 -8.47 -24.11
CA LEU A 73 -10.99 -8.58 -24.77
C LEU A 73 -10.92 -9.94 -25.46
N THR A 74 -10.70 -9.96 -26.76
CA THR A 74 -10.67 -11.18 -27.58
C THR A 74 -9.35 -11.28 -28.32
N GLY A 75 -8.83 -12.50 -28.48
CA GLY A 75 -7.63 -12.74 -29.25
C GLY A 75 -7.51 -14.21 -29.64
N PRO A 76 -6.48 -14.60 -30.41
CA PRO A 76 -6.26 -15.99 -30.82
C PRO A 76 -6.17 -16.96 -29.63
N ALA A 77 -5.77 -16.43 -28.46
CA ALA A 77 -5.61 -17.18 -27.22
C ALA A 77 -6.92 -17.36 -26.42
N GLY A 78 -7.99 -16.61 -26.72
CA GLY A 78 -9.30 -16.75 -26.07
C GLY A 78 -10.05 -15.43 -25.85
N ARG A 79 -10.83 -15.38 -24.77
CA ARG A 79 -11.70 -14.24 -24.39
C ARG A 79 -11.53 -13.92 -22.90
N VAL A 80 -11.43 -12.64 -22.58
CA VAL A 80 -11.57 -12.10 -21.22
C VAL A 80 -12.84 -11.25 -21.20
N PRO A 81 -13.84 -11.56 -20.34
CA PRO A 81 -15.12 -10.87 -20.37
C PRO A 81 -14.98 -9.40 -19.95
N ALA A 82 -15.85 -8.54 -20.47
CA ALA A 82 -15.91 -7.12 -20.10
C ALA A 82 -16.08 -6.88 -18.59
N SER A 83 -16.73 -7.81 -17.88
CA SER A 83 -16.89 -7.77 -16.42
C SER A 83 -15.56 -7.87 -15.65
N ALA A 84 -14.48 -8.28 -16.31
CA ALA A 84 -13.14 -8.25 -15.74
C ALA A 84 -12.54 -6.83 -15.70
N ILE A 85 -13.17 -5.85 -16.36
CA ILE A 85 -12.70 -4.47 -16.40
C ILE A 85 -13.63 -3.62 -15.55
N GLN A 86 -13.13 -3.18 -14.39
CA GLN A 86 -13.83 -2.22 -13.56
C GLN A 86 -13.67 -0.82 -14.15
N VAL A 87 -14.75 -0.05 -14.23
CA VAL A 87 -14.73 1.34 -14.71
C VAL A 87 -14.83 2.29 -13.54
N GLY A 88 -13.93 3.28 -13.53
CA GLY A 88 -13.96 4.39 -12.59
C GLY A 88 -13.68 5.72 -13.26
N VAL A 89 -14.02 6.79 -12.54
CA VAL A 89 -13.75 8.18 -12.92
C VAL A 89 -12.93 8.81 -11.82
N VAL A 90 -11.83 9.45 -12.20
CA VAL A 90 -11.01 10.21 -11.26
C VAL A 90 -11.81 11.39 -10.73
N SER A 91 -11.90 11.49 -9.41
CA SER A 91 -12.39 12.67 -8.73
C SER A 91 -11.22 13.54 -8.32
N HIS A 92 -11.28 14.81 -8.72
CA HIS A 92 -10.42 15.85 -8.17
C HIS A 92 -11.02 16.40 -6.89
N ARG A 93 -10.16 16.71 -5.93
CA ARG A 93 -10.52 17.27 -4.63
C ARG A 93 -9.60 18.43 -4.29
N VAL A 94 -10.06 19.28 -3.39
CA VAL A 94 -9.18 20.24 -2.74
C VAL A 94 -8.14 19.44 -1.96
N SER A 95 -6.87 19.80 -2.11
CA SER A 95 -5.73 19.11 -1.50
C SER A 95 -4.70 20.14 -1.05
N ARG A 96 -4.04 19.87 0.09
CA ARG A 96 -3.00 20.76 0.61
C ARG A 96 -1.72 20.62 -0.22
N VAL A 97 -1.05 21.74 -0.45
CA VAL A 97 0.26 21.78 -1.10
C VAL A 97 1.37 21.86 -0.06
N THR A 98 1.13 22.58 1.04
CA THR A 98 2.07 22.72 2.15
C THR A 98 1.54 22.06 3.41
N MET A 99 2.42 21.54 4.25
CA MET A 99 2.03 20.78 5.45
C MET A 99 1.26 21.63 6.45
N GLU A 100 1.62 22.91 6.59
CA GLU A 100 0.90 23.87 7.44
C GLU A 100 -0.48 24.25 6.86
N GLY A 101 -0.78 23.87 5.62
CA GLY A 101 -2.12 23.95 5.04
C GLY A 101 -2.57 25.31 4.55
N THR A 102 -1.66 26.29 4.46
CA THR A 102 -1.98 27.63 3.98
C THR A 102 -2.18 27.69 2.47
N VAL A 103 -1.60 26.73 1.72
CA VAL A 103 -1.69 26.65 0.26
C VAL A 103 -2.43 25.38 -0.14
N TYR A 104 -3.44 25.53 -1.01
CA TYR A 104 -4.24 24.44 -1.53
C TYR A 104 -4.31 24.46 -3.06
N THR A 105 -4.59 23.29 -3.63
CA THR A 105 -4.82 23.08 -5.05
C THR A 105 -6.00 22.15 -5.27
N ILE A 106 -6.39 21.95 -6.52
CA ILE A 106 -7.32 20.89 -6.90
C ILE A 106 -6.53 19.78 -7.60
N ALA A 107 -6.42 18.64 -6.93
CA ALA A 107 -5.62 17.51 -7.38
C ALA A 107 -6.47 16.25 -7.58
N PRO A 108 -6.08 15.35 -8.50
CA PRO A 108 -6.73 14.04 -8.62
C PRO A 108 -6.53 13.25 -7.32
N ARG A 109 -7.61 12.73 -6.70
CA ARG A 109 -7.54 12.08 -5.39
C ARG A 109 -8.08 10.65 -5.37
N TYR A 110 -9.28 10.44 -5.91
CA TYR A 110 -10.01 9.17 -5.76
C TYR A 110 -10.42 8.59 -7.10
N VAL A 111 -10.51 7.26 -7.18
CA VAL A 111 -11.15 6.56 -8.31
C VAL A 111 -12.58 6.22 -7.92
N MET A 112 -13.54 7.01 -8.40
CA MET A 112 -14.95 6.81 -8.07
C MET A 112 -15.54 5.67 -8.90
N PRO A 113 -16.26 4.71 -8.31
CA PRO A 113 -16.83 3.55 -9.01
C PRO A 113 -18.08 3.94 -9.80
N ARG A 114 -17.89 4.71 -10.87
CA ARG A 114 -18.96 5.17 -11.76
C ARG A 114 -18.54 5.04 -13.21
N THR A 115 -19.51 4.75 -14.08
CA THR A 115 -19.30 4.50 -15.51
C THR A 115 -19.44 5.76 -16.36
N GLY A 116 -19.42 6.95 -15.78
CA GLY A 116 -19.67 8.19 -16.53
C GLY A 116 -19.48 9.45 -15.70
N ALA A 117 -19.45 10.59 -16.40
CA ALA A 117 -19.22 11.91 -15.83
C ALA A 117 -19.91 13.00 -16.66
N GLU A 118 -20.06 14.19 -16.07
CA GLU A 118 -20.43 15.39 -16.81
C GLU A 118 -19.19 15.98 -17.49
N ILE A 119 -19.31 16.29 -18.79
CA ILE A 119 -18.22 16.81 -19.62
C ILE A 119 -18.51 18.26 -19.97
N LYS A 120 -17.79 19.17 -19.29
CA LYS A 120 -17.87 20.62 -19.47
C LYS A 120 -16.61 21.15 -20.14
N LYS A 121 -16.76 22.14 -21.04
CA LYS A 121 -15.66 22.80 -21.74
C LYS A 121 -14.59 23.25 -20.74
N GLY A 122 -13.33 22.96 -21.06
CA GLY A 122 -12.19 23.36 -20.24
C GLY A 122 -11.95 22.50 -18.98
N VAL A 123 -12.77 21.49 -18.72
CA VAL A 123 -12.59 20.55 -17.60
C VAL A 123 -12.21 19.17 -18.12
N THR A 124 -10.94 18.83 -18.00
CA THR A 124 -10.41 17.52 -18.37
C THR A 124 -10.90 16.46 -17.40
N THR A 125 -11.43 15.36 -17.94
CA THR A 125 -11.93 14.22 -17.18
C THR A 125 -11.05 13.01 -17.43
N THR A 126 -10.53 12.39 -16.36
CA THR A 126 -9.77 11.13 -16.44
C THR A 126 -10.65 9.94 -16.11
N PHE A 127 -10.63 8.93 -16.97
CA PHE A 127 -11.23 7.63 -16.74
C PHE A 127 -10.15 6.65 -16.33
N TRP A 128 -10.35 6.02 -15.16
CA TRP A 128 -9.44 5.02 -14.60
C TRP A 128 -10.15 3.68 -14.60
N LEU A 129 -9.77 2.81 -15.53
CA LEU A 129 -10.29 1.45 -15.62
C LEU A 129 -9.24 0.50 -15.05
N THR A 130 -9.66 -0.63 -14.47
CA THR A 130 -8.75 -1.64 -13.93
C THR A 130 -9.11 -3.00 -14.51
N LEU A 131 -8.19 -3.61 -15.26
CA LEU A 131 -8.31 -4.96 -15.78
C LEU A 131 -7.89 -5.97 -14.70
N ARG A 132 -8.84 -6.80 -14.26
CA ARG A 132 -8.55 -8.00 -13.48
C ARG A 132 -8.29 -9.17 -14.40
N THR A 133 -7.02 -9.51 -14.57
CA THR A 133 -6.64 -10.65 -15.41
C THR A 133 -7.10 -11.94 -14.74
N PRO A 134 -7.74 -12.89 -15.46
CA PRO A 134 -8.05 -14.20 -14.92
C PRO A 134 -6.80 -14.90 -14.37
N ARG A 135 -6.93 -15.67 -13.28
CA ARG A 135 -5.83 -16.49 -12.74
C ARG A 135 -5.36 -17.57 -13.70
N THR A 136 -6.21 -17.98 -14.63
CA THR A 136 -5.89 -18.90 -15.71
C THR A 136 -6.18 -18.20 -17.03
N VAL A 137 -5.13 -17.75 -17.72
CA VAL A 137 -5.24 -17.08 -19.02
C VAL A 137 -4.16 -17.62 -19.95
N LYS A 138 -4.49 -17.79 -21.23
CA LYS A 138 -3.49 -18.14 -22.24
C LYS A 138 -2.70 -16.90 -22.62
N ALA A 139 -1.37 -17.05 -22.68
CA ALA A 139 -0.50 -15.97 -23.10
C ALA A 139 -0.85 -15.56 -24.54
N GLY A 140 -1.14 -14.29 -24.76
CA GLY A 140 -1.36 -13.74 -26.09
C GLY A 140 -1.70 -12.26 -26.06
N THR A 141 -1.95 -11.70 -27.24
CA THR A 141 -2.53 -10.36 -27.38
C THR A 141 -4.03 -10.48 -27.50
N TYR A 142 -4.74 -9.68 -26.70
CA TYR A 142 -6.19 -9.55 -26.69
C TYR A 142 -6.56 -8.11 -27.06
N THR A 143 -7.59 -7.93 -27.87
CA THR A 143 -8.06 -6.63 -28.31
C THR A 143 -9.52 -6.42 -27.92
N GLY A 144 -9.86 -5.16 -27.65
CA GLY A 144 -11.20 -4.73 -27.34
C GLY A 144 -11.32 -3.23 -27.53
N ARG A 145 -12.35 -2.64 -26.95
CA ARG A 145 -12.60 -1.20 -26.98
C ARG A 145 -13.36 -0.71 -25.77
N VAL A 146 -13.11 0.55 -25.43
CA VAL A 146 -13.96 1.38 -24.58
C VAL A 146 -14.80 2.26 -25.49
N THR A 147 -16.11 2.29 -25.28
CA THR A 147 -17.06 3.13 -26.02
C THR A 147 -17.63 4.20 -25.11
N LEU A 148 -17.51 5.44 -25.54
CA LEU A 148 -18.09 6.63 -24.92
C LEU A 148 -19.39 6.96 -25.64
N THR A 149 -20.49 7.10 -24.89
CA THR A 149 -21.78 7.56 -25.41
C THR A 149 -22.12 8.89 -24.76
N PHE A 150 -22.31 9.92 -25.57
CA PHE A 150 -22.63 11.28 -25.12
C PHE A 150 -24.15 11.50 -25.06
N ALA A 151 -24.57 12.52 -24.31
CA ALA A 151 -25.98 12.87 -24.14
C ALA A 151 -26.72 13.18 -25.46
N ASP A 152 -26.00 13.67 -26.47
CA ASP A 152 -26.51 13.93 -27.83
C ASP A 152 -26.63 12.66 -28.70
N GLY A 153 -26.38 11.47 -28.14
CA GLY A 153 -26.40 10.19 -28.83
C GLY A 153 -25.16 9.87 -29.64
N THR A 154 -24.24 10.84 -29.81
CA THR A 154 -22.98 10.58 -30.51
C THR A 154 -22.10 9.61 -29.72
N ARG A 155 -21.30 8.83 -30.45
CA ARG A 155 -20.41 7.84 -29.86
C ARG A 155 -18.98 8.09 -30.28
N ASP A 156 -18.07 7.76 -29.37
CA ASP A 156 -16.65 7.71 -29.66
C ASP A 156 -16.02 6.46 -29.02
N ALA A 157 -14.80 6.10 -29.43
CA ALA A 157 -14.15 4.89 -28.95
C ALA A 157 -12.62 5.02 -28.83
N VAL A 158 -12.10 4.21 -27.91
CA VAL A 158 -10.67 3.96 -27.72
C VAL A 158 -10.43 2.47 -27.83
N GLN A 159 -9.51 2.05 -28.70
CA GLN A 159 -9.12 0.65 -28.86
C GLN A 159 -8.21 0.22 -27.72
N LEU A 160 -8.40 -1.00 -27.22
CA LEU A 160 -7.58 -1.63 -26.21
C LEU A 160 -6.75 -2.75 -26.84
N SER A 161 -5.48 -2.83 -26.47
CA SER A 161 -4.59 -3.96 -26.78
C SER A 161 -3.88 -4.40 -25.50
N ALA A 162 -4.16 -5.61 -25.02
CA ALA A 162 -3.58 -6.16 -23.81
C ALA A 162 -2.72 -7.38 -24.15
N ARG A 163 -1.42 -7.31 -23.84
CA ARG A 163 -0.52 -8.47 -23.88
C ARG A 163 -0.59 -9.21 -22.54
N LEU A 164 -1.26 -10.35 -22.51
CA LEU A 164 -1.39 -11.14 -21.29
C LEU A 164 -0.31 -12.22 -21.22
N PHE A 165 0.29 -12.38 -20.05
CA PHE A 165 1.24 -13.45 -19.71
C PHE A 165 0.54 -14.53 -18.89
N ALA A 166 0.87 -15.80 -19.12
CA ALA A 166 0.15 -16.92 -18.52
C ALA A 166 0.57 -17.24 -17.07
N THR A 167 1.74 -16.77 -16.64
CA THR A 167 2.31 -17.12 -15.32
C THR A 167 1.73 -16.22 -14.23
N PRO A 168 1.07 -16.77 -13.19
CA PRO A 168 0.65 -15.98 -12.04
C PRO A 168 1.84 -15.52 -11.22
N LEU A 169 1.78 -14.28 -10.72
CA LEU A 169 2.82 -13.73 -9.87
C LEU A 169 2.77 -14.35 -8.47
N ALA A 170 3.95 -14.69 -7.94
CA ALA A 170 4.15 -15.13 -6.56
C ALA A 170 3.50 -14.16 -5.55
N GLU A 171 2.95 -14.68 -4.45
CA GLU A 171 2.64 -13.84 -3.29
C GLU A 171 3.92 -13.35 -2.62
N LEU A 172 3.84 -12.20 -1.94
CA LEU A 172 4.95 -11.65 -1.16
C LEU A 172 5.47 -12.69 -0.16
N ASP A 173 6.79 -12.77 -0.06
CA ASP A 173 7.51 -13.56 0.95
C ASP A 173 8.05 -12.70 2.10
N VAL A 174 7.55 -11.46 2.19
CA VAL A 174 7.72 -10.56 3.34
C VAL A 174 6.33 -10.00 3.70
N PRO A 175 5.99 -9.88 5.00
CA PRO A 175 4.78 -9.18 5.41
C PRO A 175 4.87 -7.69 5.04
N ALA A 176 3.93 -7.21 4.22
CA ALA A 176 3.89 -5.81 3.79
C ALA A 176 2.45 -5.27 3.74
N GLY A 177 2.23 -4.03 4.15
CA GLY A 177 0.91 -3.40 4.04
C GLY A 177 0.81 -2.02 4.70
N PRO A 178 -0.42 -1.55 4.98
CA PRO A 178 -0.63 -0.26 5.63
C PRO A 178 -0.50 -0.33 7.15
N TRP A 179 -0.29 0.82 7.79
CA TRP A 179 -0.84 1.03 9.13
C TRP A 179 -2.34 1.29 9.05
N GLY A 180 -3.10 0.71 9.99
CA GLY A 180 -4.55 0.69 10.02
C GLY A 180 -5.17 -0.51 9.30
N CYS A 181 -6.40 -0.87 9.70
CA CYS A 181 -7.10 -2.06 9.22
C CYS A 181 -8.60 -1.90 8.96
N ASP A 182 -9.19 -0.75 9.29
CA ASP A 182 -10.62 -0.49 9.16
C ASP A 182 -10.90 0.97 8.79
N ILE A 183 -12.18 1.25 8.55
CA ILE A 183 -12.70 2.60 8.31
C ILE A 183 -13.74 2.84 9.40
N SER A 184 -13.38 3.66 10.37
CA SER A 184 -14.22 3.98 11.51
C SER A 184 -15.07 5.22 11.23
N LEU A 185 -16.20 5.33 11.91
CA LEU A 185 -17.01 6.55 11.95
C LEU A 185 -16.83 7.21 13.32
N PRO A 186 -16.78 8.55 13.40
CA PRO A 186 -16.66 9.26 14.67
C PRO A 186 -18.02 9.29 15.39
N TRP A 187 -18.53 8.11 15.74
CA TRP A 187 -19.83 7.92 16.38
C TRP A 187 -19.78 6.82 17.44
N PHE A 188 -20.77 6.79 18.33
CA PHE A 188 -20.84 5.81 19.42
C PHE A 188 -20.99 4.38 18.88
N SER A 189 -20.19 3.46 19.42
CA SER A 189 -20.14 2.07 18.93
C SER A 189 -21.48 1.34 19.05
N GLU A 190 -22.29 1.67 20.05
CA GLU A 190 -23.61 1.07 20.29
C GLU A 190 -24.61 1.40 19.17
N ASP A 191 -24.47 2.58 18.56
CA ASP A 191 -25.33 3.04 17.47
C ASP A 191 -24.86 2.55 16.09
N LEU A 192 -23.58 2.18 15.98
CA LEU A 192 -22.96 1.77 14.71
C LEU A 192 -23.28 0.34 14.29
N GLY A 193 -23.87 -0.47 15.18
CA GLY A 193 -24.21 -1.86 14.90
C GLY A 193 -23.01 -2.66 14.37
N ASP A 194 -23.15 -3.29 13.21
CA ASP A 194 -22.11 -4.13 12.60
C ASP A 194 -21.13 -3.36 11.70
N TRP A 195 -21.25 -2.03 11.60
CA TRP A 195 -20.48 -1.22 10.66
C TRP A 195 -18.98 -1.44 10.78
N GLY A 196 -18.43 -1.37 12.00
CA GLY A 196 -16.99 -1.50 12.23
C GLY A 196 -16.45 -2.85 11.76
N MET A 197 -17.16 -3.95 12.06
CA MET A 197 -16.78 -5.29 11.62
C MET A 197 -16.96 -5.46 10.11
N THR A 198 -18.00 -4.89 9.52
CA THR A 198 -18.22 -4.90 8.07
C THR A 198 -17.12 -4.15 7.34
N MET A 199 -16.73 -2.96 7.80
CA MET A 199 -15.62 -2.18 7.24
C MET A 199 -14.27 -2.85 7.45
N PHE A 200 -14.04 -3.47 8.60
CA PHE A 200 -12.84 -4.28 8.85
C PHE A 200 -12.72 -5.43 7.82
N ARG A 201 -13.76 -6.25 7.64
CA ARG A 201 -13.75 -7.35 6.66
C ARG A 201 -13.56 -6.86 5.22
N LYS A 202 -14.28 -5.80 4.83
CA LYS A 202 -14.12 -5.20 3.48
C LYS A 202 -12.71 -4.63 3.28
N SER A 203 -12.15 -3.96 4.28
CA SER A 203 -10.80 -3.40 4.24
C SER A 203 -9.75 -4.47 4.03
N LEU A 204 -9.76 -5.51 4.87
CA LEU A 204 -8.83 -6.63 4.76
C LEU A 204 -8.95 -7.34 3.40
N ALA A 205 -10.17 -7.54 2.89
CA ALA A 205 -10.38 -8.13 1.57
C ALA A 205 -9.76 -7.29 0.45
N ARG A 206 -9.92 -5.96 0.50
CA ARG A 206 -9.32 -5.03 -0.47
C ARG A 206 -7.80 -5.00 -0.37
N MET A 207 -7.25 -5.00 0.84
CA MET A 207 -5.80 -5.11 1.06
C MET A 207 -5.23 -6.41 0.46
N ARG A 208 -5.88 -7.55 0.69
CA ARG A 208 -5.45 -8.85 0.11
C ARG A 208 -5.55 -8.88 -1.40
N GLU A 209 -6.60 -8.30 -1.96
CA GLU A 209 -6.75 -8.15 -3.40
C GLU A 209 -5.56 -7.39 -4.03
N TYR A 210 -4.97 -6.45 -3.30
CA TYR A 210 -3.86 -5.61 -3.77
C TYR A 210 -2.49 -6.20 -3.37
N GLY A 211 -2.50 -7.40 -2.78
CA GLY A 211 -1.31 -8.16 -2.43
C GLY A 211 -0.70 -7.86 -1.06
N CYS A 212 -1.30 -6.98 -0.25
CA CYS A 212 -0.84 -6.73 1.12
C CYS A 212 -0.94 -8.00 1.97
N THR A 213 0.04 -8.25 2.83
CA THR A 213 0.16 -9.42 3.72
C THR A 213 0.33 -9.04 5.18
N ALA A 214 0.43 -7.75 5.50
CA ALA A 214 0.47 -7.22 6.86
C ALA A 214 -0.49 -6.04 7.04
N LEU A 215 -0.80 -5.71 8.29
CA LEU A 215 -1.59 -4.53 8.68
C LEU A 215 -1.22 -4.09 10.11
N SER A 216 -1.75 -2.96 10.56
CA SER A 216 -1.74 -2.58 11.98
C SER A 216 -3.16 -2.33 12.52
N GLY A 217 -3.28 -2.08 13.83
CA GLY A 217 -4.54 -1.75 14.51
C GLY A 217 -5.15 -2.91 15.30
N ILE A 218 -4.50 -4.09 15.27
CA ILE A 218 -4.90 -5.28 16.02
C ILE A 218 -3.65 -6.02 16.54
N PRO A 219 -3.75 -6.88 17.56
CA PRO A 219 -4.93 -7.14 18.40
C PRO A 219 -5.32 -5.93 19.29
N ALA A 220 -6.57 -5.91 19.74
CA ALA A 220 -7.04 -5.01 20.79
C ALA A 220 -7.31 -5.86 22.06
N ILE A 221 -6.44 -5.75 23.05
CA ILE A 221 -6.45 -6.54 24.29
C ILE A 221 -6.79 -5.60 25.44
N ARG A 222 -7.58 -6.04 26.43
CA ARG A 222 -7.95 -5.19 27.57
C ARG A 222 -7.69 -5.88 28.90
N ILE A 223 -6.91 -5.22 29.76
CA ILE A 223 -6.77 -5.59 31.17
C ILE A 223 -7.99 -5.01 31.91
N ARG A 224 -8.80 -5.88 32.53
CA ARG A 224 -10.00 -5.49 33.29
C ARG A 224 -9.70 -5.22 34.76
N GLY A 225 -8.63 -5.82 35.27
CA GLY A 225 -8.20 -5.67 36.65
C GLY A 225 -7.12 -6.70 37.00
N TRP A 226 -6.90 -6.86 38.29
CA TRP A 226 -5.89 -7.74 38.85
C TRP A 226 -6.50 -8.59 39.96
N LYS A 227 -6.11 -9.87 40.00
CA LYS A 227 -6.49 -10.80 41.07
C LYS A 227 -5.27 -11.62 41.47
N ASP A 228 -4.89 -11.54 42.74
CA ASP A 228 -3.77 -12.31 43.31
C ASP A 228 -2.46 -12.17 42.49
N GLY A 229 -2.15 -10.94 42.05
CA GLY A 229 -0.96 -10.64 41.24
C GLY A 229 -1.02 -11.08 39.78
N LYS A 230 -2.17 -11.61 39.32
CA LYS A 230 -2.41 -11.99 37.92
C LYS A 230 -3.37 -11.01 37.24
N PRO A 231 -3.11 -10.63 35.98
CA PRO A 231 -4.02 -9.77 35.24
C PRO A 231 -5.27 -10.54 34.80
N ASP A 232 -6.44 -9.94 34.94
CA ASP A 232 -7.67 -10.39 34.28
C ASP A 232 -7.74 -9.75 32.89
N ILE A 233 -7.53 -10.55 31.83
CA ILE A 233 -7.39 -10.08 30.45
C ILE A 233 -8.57 -10.54 29.59
N ASP A 234 -9.18 -9.60 28.89
CA ASP A 234 -10.19 -9.86 27.86
C ASP A 234 -9.53 -9.90 26.47
N PHE A 235 -9.61 -11.07 25.83
CA PHE A 235 -9.09 -11.35 24.49
C PHE A 235 -10.17 -11.40 23.41
N THR A 236 -11.45 -11.19 23.74
CA THR A 236 -12.58 -11.49 22.84
C THR A 236 -12.46 -10.78 21.49
N ALA A 237 -12.22 -9.46 21.49
CA ALA A 237 -12.08 -8.69 20.26
C ALA A 237 -10.78 -9.03 19.51
N ALA A 238 -9.70 -9.35 20.23
CA ALA A 238 -8.45 -9.78 19.65
C ALA A 238 -8.60 -11.11 18.92
N ASP A 239 -9.21 -12.12 19.54
CA ASP A 239 -9.42 -13.45 18.98
C ASP A 239 -10.22 -13.39 17.67
N GLU A 240 -11.34 -12.66 17.67
CA GLU A 240 -12.18 -12.52 16.48
C GLU A 240 -11.40 -11.88 15.32
N ARG A 241 -10.75 -10.73 15.55
CA ARG A 241 -10.04 -10.00 14.50
C ARG A 241 -8.81 -10.75 13.99
N MET A 242 -8.06 -11.40 14.89
CA MET A 242 -6.90 -12.22 14.53
C MET A 242 -7.30 -13.44 13.70
N ALA A 243 -8.41 -14.11 14.06
CA ALA A 243 -8.93 -15.23 13.28
C ALA A 243 -9.32 -14.80 11.85
N ILE A 244 -10.01 -13.66 11.70
CA ILE A 244 -10.38 -13.10 10.39
C ILE A 244 -9.14 -12.78 9.56
N ALA A 245 -8.18 -12.04 10.12
CA ALA A 245 -6.95 -11.68 9.42
C ALA A 245 -6.18 -12.94 8.97
N LYS A 246 -6.07 -13.94 9.84
CA LYS A 246 -5.43 -15.23 9.51
C LYS A 246 -6.16 -15.95 8.39
N GLN A 247 -7.49 -16.05 8.46
CA GLN A 247 -8.31 -16.71 7.43
C GLN A 247 -8.17 -16.03 6.07
N MET A 248 -8.01 -14.71 6.04
CA MET A 248 -7.79 -13.93 4.81
C MET A 248 -6.36 -14.02 4.28
N GLY A 249 -5.44 -14.67 5.00
CA GLY A 249 -4.07 -14.92 4.56
C GLY A 249 -3.09 -13.79 4.87
N PHE A 250 -3.36 -12.95 5.88
CA PHE A 250 -2.34 -12.08 6.44
C PHE A 250 -1.29 -12.92 7.18
N GLN A 251 -0.07 -12.38 7.28
CA GLN A 251 1.10 -13.08 7.79
C GLN A 251 1.65 -12.44 9.08
N LEU A 252 1.35 -11.17 9.33
CA LEU A 252 1.83 -10.41 10.49
C LEU A 252 0.91 -9.22 10.77
N VAL A 253 0.80 -8.84 12.05
CA VAL A 253 0.10 -7.63 12.48
C VAL A 253 1.01 -6.77 13.37
N SER A 254 0.85 -5.45 13.29
CA SER A 254 1.46 -4.48 14.22
C SER A 254 0.42 -3.91 15.17
N THR A 255 0.78 -3.73 16.43
CA THR A 255 -0.13 -3.14 17.44
C THR A 255 -0.24 -1.62 17.36
N TYR A 256 0.38 -0.95 16.38
CA TYR A 256 0.15 0.49 16.18
C TYR A 256 -1.33 0.76 15.90
N GLY A 257 -1.97 1.58 16.73
CA GLY A 257 -3.43 1.83 16.72
C GLY A 257 -4.26 0.75 17.45
N GLY A 258 -3.61 -0.19 18.13
CA GLY A 258 -4.21 -1.23 18.97
C GLY A 258 -3.33 -1.50 20.20
N GLY A 259 -3.12 -2.76 20.55
CA GLY A 259 -2.21 -3.18 21.63
C GLY A 259 -2.93 -3.57 22.91
N ILE A 260 -2.24 -3.44 24.04
CA ILE A 260 -2.73 -3.86 25.35
C ILE A 260 -3.25 -2.65 26.11
N GLY A 261 -4.56 -2.50 26.19
CA GLY A 261 -5.21 -1.48 27.00
C GLY A 261 -5.13 -1.81 28.50
N GLY A 262 -4.93 -0.77 29.32
CA GLY A 262 -4.81 -0.87 30.78
C GLY A 262 -3.53 -0.23 31.34
N PHE A 263 -2.58 0.12 30.47
CA PHE A 263 -1.38 0.91 30.78
C PHE A 263 -0.84 1.59 29.52
N ASP A 264 0.04 2.58 29.66
CA ASP A 264 0.73 3.19 28.52
C ASP A 264 1.76 2.23 27.90
N ASN A 265 1.57 1.87 26.62
CA ASN A 265 2.50 0.96 25.93
C ASN A 265 3.79 1.68 25.49
N TYR A 266 3.78 3.02 25.45
CA TYR A 266 4.83 3.87 24.87
C TYR A 266 5.75 4.47 25.93
N SER A 267 5.31 4.49 27.20
CA SER A 267 6.07 4.99 28.34
C SER A 267 6.10 3.97 29.48
N ILE A 268 7.04 4.15 30.42
CA ILE A 268 7.00 3.45 31.71
C ILE A 268 5.82 4.01 32.52
N ASP A 269 4.78 3.20 32.72
CA ASP A 269 3.57 3.58 33.46
C ASP A 269 3.68 3.18 34.94
N GLN A 270 4.28 4.06 35.74
CA GLN A 270 4.45 3.84 37.18
C GLN A 270 3.11 3.72 37.93
N ASN A 271 2.08 4.44 37.46
CA ASN A 271 0.77 4.46 38.11
C ASN A 271 0.03 3.15 37.89
N ALA A 272 0.00 2.63 36.66
CA ALA A 272 -0.59 1.33 36.36
C ALA A 272 0.15 0.20 37.10
N MET A 273 1.48 0.25 37.12
CA MET A 273 2.32 -0.70 37.87
C MET A 273 1.99 -0.70 39.37
N ALA A 274 1.97 0.47 40.01
CA ALA A 274 1.69 0.59 41.43
C ALA A 274 0.25 0.16 41.76
N SER A 275 -0.72 0.52 40.91
CA SER A 275 -2.14 0.13 41.06
C SER A 275 -2.33 -1.39 40.95
N ALA A 276 -1.46 -2.06 40.20
CA ALA A 276 -1.41 -3.52 40.09
C ALA A 276 -0.65 -4.21 41.25
N GLY A 277 -0.07 -3.43 42.17
CA GLY A 277 0.67 -3.94 43.33
C GLY A 277 2.14 -4.30 43.06
N PHE A 278 2.72 -3.81 41.96
CA PHE A 278 4.13 -4.06 41.60
C PHE A 278 5.01 -2.86 41.96
N THR A 279 6.27 -3.12 42.29
CA THR A 279 7.30 -2.09 42.57
C THR A 279 8.39 -2.05 41.51
N HIS A 280 8.45 -3.06 40.63
CA HIS A 280 9.45 -3.19 39.57
C HIS A 280 8.74 -3.36 38.21
N TYR A 281 8.98 -2.44 37.28
CA TYR A 281 8.22 -2.35 36.02
C TYR A 281 8.37 -3.58 35.12
N PRO A 282 9.57 -4.16 34.93
CA PRO A 282 9.72 -5.43 34.23
C PRO A 282 8.91 -6.58 34.82
N ASP A 283 8.69 -6.64 36.14
CA ASP A 283 7.88 -7.70 36.76
C ASP A 283 6.39 -7.53 36.45
N PHE A 284 5.90 -6.28 36.48
CA PHE A 284 4.56 -5.91 36.03
C PHE A 284 4.33 -6.27 34.56
N LEU A 285 5.25 -5.88 33.67
CA LEU A 285 5.18 -6.26 32.26
C LEU A 285 5.22 -7.78 32.10
N ARG A 286 6.10 -8.50 32.82
CA ARG A 286 6.25 -9.95 32.68
C ARG A 286 4.96 -10.69 33.04
N ALA A 287 4.24 -10.23 34.07
CA ALA A 287 2.95 -10.79 34.46
C ALA A 287 1.90 -10.67 33.34
N ILE A 288 1.90 -9.56 32.58
CA ILE A 288 0.99 -9.32 31.45
C ILE A 288 1.44 -10.11 30.22
N LEU A 289 2.69 -9.91 29.79
CA LEU A 289 3.20 -10.40 28.52
C LEU A 289 3.28 -11.92 28.46
N THR A 290 3.47 -12.59 29.60
CA THR A 290 3.46 -14.06 29.68
C THR A 290 2.07 -14.63 29.39
N GLU A 291 1.02 -14.04 29.97
CA GLU A 291 -0.37 -14.48 29.74
C GLU A 291 -0.82 -14.18 28.30
N VAL A 292 -0.45 -13.00 27.77
CA VAL A 292 -0.74 -12.63 26.38
C VAL A 292 -0.05 -13.58 25.39
N ASP A 293 1.23 -13.88 25.58
CA ASP A 293 1.97 -14.81 24.72
C ASP A 293 1.44 -16.25 24.82
N ALA A 294 1.07 -16.70 26.02
CA ALA A 294 0.45 -18.02 26.23
C ALA A 294 -0.88 -18.14 25.50
N HIS A 295 -1.76 -17.14 25.64
CA HIS A 295 -3.05 -17.09 24.94
C HIS A 295 -2.85 -17.05 23.42
N ALA A 296 -1.99 -16.16 22.92
CA ALA A 296 -1.73 -16.04 21.48
C ALA A 296 -1.25 -17.36 20.85
N ARG A 297 -0.39 -18.11 21.56
CA ARG A 297 0.05 -19.45 21.14
C ARG A 297 -1.09 -20.46 21.16
N GLN A 298 -1.90 -20.48 22.21
CA GLN A 298 -3.04 -21.39 22.33
C GLN A 298 -4.12 -21.14 21.27
N ALA A 299 -4.45 -19.87 21.02
CA ALA A 299 -5.40 -19.43 20.01
C ALA A 299 -4.84 -19.48 18.58
N GLY A 300 -3.54 -19.72 18.43
CA GLY A 300 -2.87 -19.81 17.13
C GLY A 300 -2.93 -18.49 16.35
N TRP A 301 -2.73 -17.37 17.03
CA TRP A 301 -2.72 -16.03 16.44
C TRP A 301 -1.66 -15.87 15.34
N LEU A 302 -1.88 -14.90 14.45
CA LEU A 302 -0.80 -14.37 13.62
C LEU A 302 0.32 -13.80 14.51
N PRO A 303 1.59 -13.83 14.05
CA PRO A 303 2.64 -13.07 14.70
C PRO A 303 2.25 -11.60 14.87
N ALA A 304 2.34 -11.09 16.09
CA ALA A 304 2.13 -9.69 16.43
C ALA A 304 3.47 -9.03 16.79
N VAL A 305 3.73 -7.85 16.22
CA VAL A 305 4.84 -6.98 16.62
C VAL A 305 4.29 -5.82 17.45
N TYR A 306 4.72 -5.74 18.71
CA TYR A 306 4.23 -4.75 19.67
C TYR A 306 4.97 -3.43 19.48
N ASN A 307 4.23 -2.39 19.06
CA ASN A 307 4.77 -1.07 18.79
C ASN A 307 4.90 -0.25 20.08
N LEU A 308 6.13 0.14 20.42
CA LEU A 308 6.47 0.76 21.71
C LEU A 308 6.86 2.23 21.63
N CYS A 309 6.95 2.80 20.42
CA CYS A 309 7.22 4.22 20.21
C CYS A 309 6.73 4.67 18.83
N ASP A 310 6.55 5.98 18.67
CA ASP A 310 6.24 6.63 17.40
C ASP A 310 7.11 7.88 17.21
N GLU A 311 8.07 7.77 16.29
CA GLU A 311 9.03 8.80 15.88
C GLU A 311 9.61 9.65 17.05
N PRO A 312 10.17 9.05 18.12
CA PRO A 312 10.69 9.82 19.24
C PRO A 312 11.87 10.69 18.81
N LEU A 313 11.89 11.93 19.31
CA LEU A 313 12.93 12.94 19.08
C LEU A 313 13.36 13.57 20.41
N GLY A 314 14.60 14.08 20.48
CA GLY A 314 15.13 14.70 21.69
C GLY A 314 15.07 13.76 22.91
N ASP A 315 14.60 14.29 24.03
CA ASP A 315 14.52 13.55 25.31
C ASP A 315 13.58 12.32 25.23
N ASP A 316 12.63 12.31 24.29
CA ASP A 316 11.71 11.18 24.10
C ASP A 316 12.41 9.93 23.59
N VAL A 317 13.58 10.08 22.95
CA VAL A 317 14.39 8.93 22.51
C VAL A 317 14.87 8.11 23.70
N ALA A 318 15.36 8.80 24.75
CA ALA A 318 15.83 8.13 25.97
C ALA A 318 14.67 7.48 26.73
N ARG A 319 13.51 8.14 26.81
CA ARG A 319 12.29 7.56 27.40
C ARG A 319 11.82 6.32 26.66
N ALA A 320 11.74 6.37 25.33
CA ALA A 320 11.36 5.24 24.50
C ALA A 320 12.37 4.09 24.64
N ALA A 321 13.67 4.39 24.69
CA ALA A 321 14.71 3.39 24.88
C ALA A 321 14.57 2.68 26.24
N ALA A 322 14.31 3.41 27.32
CA ALA A 322 14.11 2.85 28.65
C ALA A 322 12.87 1.94 28.70
N ASN A 323 11.74 2.37 28.11
CA ASN A 323 10.55 1.53 28.01
C ASN A 323 10.79 0.27 27.17
N ALA A 324 11.43 0.41 26.00
CA ALA A 324 11.77 -0.73 25.14
C ALA A 324 12.72 -1.71 25.84
N ALA A 325 13.65 -1.23 26.67
CA ALA A 325 14.54 -2.07 27.46
C ALA A 325 13.77 -2.86 28.54
N ALA A 326 12.84 -2.22 29.24
CA ALA A 326 11.97 -2.91 30.21
C ALA A 326 11.11 -3.99 29.55
N TRP A 327 10.54 -3.71 28.37
CA TRP A 327 9.85 -4.70 27.56
C TRP A 327 10.79 -5.84 27.12
N ARG A 328 12.02 -5.54 26.71
CA ARG A 328 13.02 -6.54 26.30
C ARG A 328 13.39 -7.48 27.45
N GLU A 329 13.46 -6.98 28.68
CA GLU A 329 13.72 -7.76 29.89
C GLU A 329 12.52 -8.63 30.29
N ALA A 330 11.31 -8.11 30.14
CA ALA A 330 10.08 -8.77 30.59
C ALA A 330 9.50 -9.76 29.57
N ALA A 331 9.64 -9.49 28.27
CA ALA A 331 8.93 -10.19 27.21
C ALA A 331 9.43 -11.63 27.00
N PRO A 332 8.53 -12.60 26.80
CA PRO A 332 8.90 -13.92 26.31
C PRO A 332 9.73 -13.86 25.01
N PRO A 333 10.64 -14.83 24.75
CA PRO A 333 11.46 -14.83 23.54
C PRO A 333 10.66 -14.76 22.24
N THR A 334 9.46 -15.36 22.22
CA THR A 334 8.51 -15.41 21.11
C THR A 334 7.82 -14.08 20.79
N LEU A 335 7.69 -13.18 21.77
CA LEU A 335 7.01 -11.90 21.58
C LEU A 335 7.94 -10.90 20.89
N LEU A 336 7.49 -10.31 19.77
CA LEU A 336 8.29 -9.36 19.00
C LEU A 336 7.95 -7.92 19.40
N THR A 337 8.96 -7.08 19.57
CA THR A 337 8.81 -5.64 19.82
C THR A 337 9.32 -4.83 18.64
N THR A 338 8.62 -3.74 18.35
CA THR A 338 8.92 -2.78 17.28
C THR A 338 8.67 -1.37 17.78
N GLY A 339 9.08 -0.38 17.01
CA GLY A 339 8.80 1.02 17.27
C GLY A 339 9.15 1.81 16.03
N ALA A 340 8.29 2.74 15.63
CA ALA A 340 8.57 3.64 14.52
C ALA A 340 9.64 4.65 14.97
N THR A 341 10.76 4.68 14.26
CA THR A 341 11.90 5.55 14.58
C THR A 341 12.77 5.81 13.34
N SER A 342 13.90 6.46 13.46
CA SER A 342 14.80 6.73 12.32
C SER A 342 16.23 6.71 12.80
N ILE A 343 17.12 6.15 11.99
CA ILE A 343 18.57 6.19 12.25
C ILE A 343 19.32 6.00 10.92
N GLN A 344 20.29 6.86 10.62
CA GLN A 344 21.12 6.80 9.41
C GLN A 344 22.55 7.15 9.77
N SER A 345 23.51 6.41 9.21
CA SER A 345 24.94 6.64 9.39
C SER A 345 25.32 6.94 10.86
N PRO A 346 24.85 6.13 11.84
CA PRO A 346 24.95 6.51 13.25
C PRO A 346 26.39 6.58 13.72
N ALA A 347 26.72 7.67 14.41
CA ALA A 347 27.94 7.76 15.21
C ALA A 347 27.89 6.76 16.38
N PRO A 348 29.03 6.37 16.98
CA PRO A 348 29.05 5.42 18.10
C PRO A 348 28.21 5.84 19.32
N ASP A 349 28.00 7.14 19.51
CA ASP A 349 27.27 7.79 20.61
C ASP A 349 25.89 8.31 20.19
N ASP A 350 25.39 7.92 19.00
CA ASP A 350 24.07 8.32 18.52
C ASP A 350 22.96 7.94 19.53
N PRO A 351 22.10 8.89 19.95
CA PRO A 351 21.11 8.68 21.00
C PRO A 351 20.01 7.67 20.63
N HIS A 352 19.82 7.37 19.34
CA HIS A 352 18.87 6.36 18.88
C HIS A 352 19.41 4.93 18.99
N LEU A 353 20.73 4.74 19.17
CA LEU A 353 21.34 3.40 19.30
C LEU A 353 20.76 2.57 20.45
N PRO A 354 20.61 3.09 21.69
CA PRO A 354 19.95 2.36 22.78
C PRO A 354 18.55 1.87 22.41
N LEU A 355 17.74 2.72 21.76
CA LEU A 355 16.38 2.38 21.35
C LEU A 355 16.36 1.24 20.33
N VAL A 356 17.11 1.36 19.22
CA VAL A 356 17.12 0.33 18.17
C VAL A 356 17.75 -0.99 18.61
N ARG A 357 18.62 -0.95 19.64
CA ARG A 357 19.17 -2.16 20.28
C ARG A 357 18.17 -2.83 21.23
N ALA A 358 17.31 -2.07 21.90
CA ALA A 358 16.30 -2.61 22.79
C ALA A 358 15.15 -3.29 22.02
N LEU A 359 14.72 -2.71 20.91
CA LEU A 359 13.68 -3.26 20.04
C LEU A 359 14.16 -4.54 19.32
N LYS A 360 13.33 -5.59 19.28
CA LYS A 360 13.66 -6.82 18.51
C LYS A 360 13.63 -6.59 17.00
N VAL A 361 12.74 -5.71 16.55
CA VAL A 361 12.56 -5.33 15.13
C VAL A 361 12.28 -3.82 15.05
N PRO A 362 13.28 -2.93 15.26
CA PRO A 362 13.11 -1.50 14.99
C PRO A 362 12.55 -1.26 13.59
N ASN A 363 11.51 -0.44 13.51
CA ASN A 363 10.86 -0.10 12.26
C ASN A 363 11.35 1.30 11.87
N LEU A 364 12.11 1.42 10.79
CA LEU A 364 12.86 2.62 10.42
C LEU A 364 12.21 3.37 9.27
N ASN A 365 12.12 4.70 9.33
CA ASN A 365 11.73 5.55 8.21
C ASN A 365 12.99 5.96 7.46
N LEU A 366 13.85 6.76 8.08
CA LEU A 366 15.20 6.98 7.58
C LEU A 366 16.11 5.80 7.97
N HIS A 367 16.83 5.26 6.99
CA HIS A 367 17.74 4.11 7.14
C HIS A 367 18.77 4.08 6.00
N ASP A 368 19.89 3.40 6.25
CA ASP A 368 20.96 3.09 5.31
C ASP A 368 21.66 1.78 5.68
N GLU A 369 22.69 1.38 4.94
CA GLU A 369 23.44 0.14 5.24
C GLU A 369 24.09 0.15 6.63
N ALA A 370 24.64 1.29 7.06
CA ALA A 370 25.33 1.41 8.34
C ALA A 370 24.36 1.21 9.52
N ALA A 371 23.19 1.85 9.45
CA ALA A 371 22.12 1.68 10.43
C ALA A 371 21.68 0.21 10.55
N VAL A 372 21.39 -0.44 9.42
CA VAL A 372 20.98 -1.86 9.40
C VAL A 372 22.06 -2.76 9.97
N GLN A 373 23.33 -2.49 9.63
CA GLN A 373 24.46 -3.23 10.18
C GLN A 373 24.52 -3.13 11.71
N ARG A 374 24.37 -1.93 12.29
CA ARG A 374 24.38 -1.74 13.76
C ARG A 374 23.27 -2.52 14.46
N ILE A 375 22.09 -2.60 13.85
CA ILE A 375 20.95 -3.34 14.39
C ILE A 375 21.23 -4.85 14.36
N GLN A 376 21.79 -5.34 13.25
CA GLN A 376 22.13 -6.75 13.09
C GLN A 376 23.30 -7.19 14.00
N GLU A 377 24.30 -6.32 14.21
CA GLU A 377 25.38 -6.55 15.18
C GLU A 377 24.87 -6.72 16.61
N ALA A 378 23.73 -6.09 16.95
CA ALA A 378 23.05 -6.26 18.22
C ALA A 378 22.16 -7.52 18.30
N GLY A 379 22.14 -8.34 17.25
CA GLY A 379 21.33 -9.56 17.16
C GLY A 379 19.85 -9.32 16.88
N ASN A 380 19.48 -8.13 16.43
CA ASN A 380 18.10 -7.76 16.11
C ASN A 380 17.81 -7.85 14.60
N GLU A 381 16.52 -7.93 14.26
CA GLU A 381 16.05 -7.75 12.88
C GLU A 381 15.63 -6.29 12.67
N TRP A 382 15.20 -5.91 11.46
CA TRP A 382 14.70 -4.55 11.22
C TRP A 382 13.49 -4.57 10.26
N ALA A 383 12.72 -3.50 10.29
CA ALA A 383 11.58 -3.25 9.41
C ALA A 383 11.65 -1.84 8.80
N PHE A 384 10.93 -1.63 7.72
CA PHE A 384 10.84 -0.34 7.05
C PHE A 384 9.43 0.21 7.17
N TYR A 385 9.26 1.40 7.79
CA TYR A 385 8.01 2.16 7.71
C TYR A 385 8.09 3.42 6.88
N ASN A 386 6.92 3.83 6.40
CA ASN A 386 6.70 5.07 5.67
C ASN A 386 7.35 5.12 4.27
N GLY A 387 7.23 6.29 3.62
CA GLY A 387 7.54 6.52 2.22
C GLY A 387 6.84 5.55 1.30
N GLY A 388 5.53 5.33 1.49
CA GLY A 388 4.77 4.44 0.64
C GLY A 388 4.68 4.98 -0.77
N ASP A 389 5.34 4.31 -1.72
CA ASP A 389 5.23 4.59 -3.14
C ASP A 389 5.58 3.31 -3.94
N ARG A 390 5.53 3.41 -5.28
CA ARG A 390 5.85 2.28 -6.17
C ARG A 390 7.27 1.77 -6.02
N TRP A 391 8.23 2.67 -5.80
CA TRP A 391 9.65 2.31 -5.64
C TRP A 391 9.85 1.50 -4.37
N THR A 392 9.38 2.04 -3.26
CA THR A 392 9.60 1.54 -1.91
C THR A 392 8.80 0.30 -1.58
N PHE A 393 7.69 0.03 -2.28
CA PHE A 393 6.98 -1.25 -2.24
C PHE A 393 7.43 -2.23 -3.33
N GLY A 394 8.20 -1.77 -4.33
CA GLY A 394 8.67 -2.58 -5.45
C GLY A 394 10.12 -3.00 -5.34
N THR A 395 10.94 -2.53 -6.29
CA THR A 395 12.33 -2.99 -6.42
C THR A 395 13.18 -2.62 -5.19
N TYR A 396 12.90 -1.50 -4.52
CA TYR A 396 13.60 -1.14 -3.29
C TYR A 396 13.31 -2.14 -2.16
N MET A 397 12.02 -2.45 -1.93
CA MET A 397 11.63 -3.46 -0.96
C MET A 397 12.29 -4.81 -1.25
N TYR A 398 12.40 -5.19 -2.53
CA TYR A 398 13.08 -6.41 -2.93
C TYR A 398 14.54 -6.42 -2.47
N LYS A 399 15.28 -5.32 -2.64
CA LYS A 399 16.64 -5.19 -2.10
C LYS A 399 16.67 -5.30 -0.58
N CYS A 400 15.79 -4.57 0.12
CA CYS A 400 15.70 -4.60 1.58
C CYS A 400 15.51 -6.03 2.12
N VAL A 401 14.65 -6.83 1.48
CA VAL A 401 14.42 -8.22 1.88
C VAL A 401 15.59 -9.12 1.52
N LYS A 402 16.04 -9.08 0.27
CA LYS A 402 16.96 -10.10 -0.28
C LYS A 402 18.42 -9.88 0.10
N GLU A 403 18.84 -8.63 0.25
CA GLU A 403 20.22 -8.31 0.60
C GLU A 403 20.38 -7.93 2.07
N TYR A 404 19.32 -7.40 2.70
CA TYR A 404 19.40 -6.83 4.05
C TYR A 404 18.44 -7.45 5.07
N ARG A 405 17.74 -8.54 4.72
CA ARG A 405 16.91 -9.34 5.64
C ARG A 405 15.84 -8.53 6.38
N MET A 406 15.23 -7.55 5.70
CA MET A 406 14.10 -6.80 6.25
C MET A 406 12.94 -7.75 6.63
N LYS A 407 12.43 -7.61 7.86
CA LYS A 407 11.46 -8.52 8.46
C LYS A 407 10.01 -8.25 8.03
N PHE A 408 9.62 -6.99 7.98
CA PHE A 408 8.31 -6.56 7.50
C PHE A 408 8.38 -5.13 6.99
N ARG A 409 7.32 -4.72 6.28
CA ARG A 409 7.12 -3.34 5.82
C ARG A 409 5.72 -2.86 6.17
N LEU A 410 5.63 -1.66 6.71
CA LEU A 410 4.33 -0.99 6.86
C LEU A 410 4.41 0.44 6.32
N SER A 411 3.30 1.05 5.93
CA SER A 411 3.32 2.45 5.51
C SER A 411 2.06 3.19 5.90
N TRP A 412 2.24 4.48 6.15
CA TRP A 412 1.15 5.41 6.42
C TRP A 412 0.25 5.52 5.16
N HIS A 413 -1.08 5.32 5.14
CA HIS A 413 -2.04 4.65 6.04
C HIS A 413 -3.22 4.08 5.24
N TRP A 414 -3.91 3.08 5.79
CA TRP A 414 -5.16 2.57 5.24
C TRP A 414 -6.25 3.65 5.19
N ASN A 415 -6.61 4.20 6.36
CA ASN A 415 -7.63 5.23 6.52
C ASN A 415 -7.36 6.03 7.81
N VAL A 416 -6.69 7.18 7.69
CA VAL A 416 -6.56 8.16 8.79
C VAL A 416 -7.22 9.45 8.33
N VAL A 417 -8.36 9.72 8.96
CA VAL A 417 -9.25 10.82 8.61
C VAL A 417 -9.31 11.77 9.80
N ALA A 418 -8.99 13.04 9.58
CA ALA A 418 -9.09 14.08 10.60
C ALA A 418 -10.50 14.71 10.63
N GLY A 419 -11.18 14.77 9.47
CA GLY A 419 -12.50 15.40 9.29
C GLY A 419 -13.39 14.69 8.27
N ASP A 420 -13.92 15.42 7.29
CA ASP A 420 -14.54 14.88 6.08
C ASP A 420 -13.42 14.42 5.13
N PRO A 421 -13.29 13.12 4.87
CA PRO A 421 -12.22 12.58 4.04
C PRO A 421 -12.30 12.98 2.55
N TYR A 422 -13.34 13.71 2.16
CA TYR A 422 -13.50 14.31 0.83
C TYR A 422 -13.22 15.83 0.81
N TYR A 423 -12.83 16.43 1.94
CA TYR A 423 -12.61 17.87 2.07
C TYR A 423 -11.42 18.25 2.98
N ALA A 424 -10.25 18.47 2.38
CA ALA A 424 -8.98 18.71 3.10
C ALA A 424 -8.87 20.01 3.94
N LEU A 425 -9.91 20.87 3.99
CA LEU A 425 -9.84 22.19 4.64
C LEU A 425 -10.60 22.30 5.96
N ASP A 426 -11.17 21.21 6.47
CA ASP A 426 -11.91 21.23 7.74
C ASP A 426 -11.06 20.94 8.99
N CYS A 427 -9.83 20.44 8.81
CA CYS A 427 -8.94 20.03 9.91
C CYS A 427 -7.53 20.64 9.80
N ARG A 428 -6.67 20.33 10.79
CA ARG A 428 -5.27 20.82 10.83
C ARG A 428 -4.38 20.20 9.74
N GLU A 429 -4.64 18.95 9.35
CA GLU A 429 -3.82 18.15 8.43
C GLU A 429 -4.67 17.62 7.26
N ASP A 430 -4.03 17.17 6.17
CA ASP A 430 -4.72 16.48 5.07
C ASP A 430 -5.08 15.04 5.49
N ASP A 431 -6.13 14.47 4.89
CA ASP A 431 -6.54 13.10 5.19
C ASP A 431 -5.65 12.09 4.46
N TYR A 432 -5.02 11.19 5.22
CA TYR A 432 -4.15 10.15 4.67
C TYR A 432 -4.91 8.83 4.52
N CYS A 433 -5.50 8.64 3.34
CA CYS A 433 -6.34 7.47 3.05
C CYS A 433 -5.90 6.76 1.77
N TRP A 434 -5.42 5.52 1.89
CA TRP A 434 -5.31 4.62 0.74
C TRP A 434 -6.69 4.20 0.25
N CYS A 435 -7.63 4.04 1.18
CA CYS A 435 -9.01 3.77 0.86
C CYS A 435 -9.95 4.51 1.83
N ASN A 436 -11.12 4.86 1.33
CA ASN A 436 -12.19 5.46 2.11
C ASN A 436 -13.51 4.77 1.75
N THR A 437 -14.64 5.22 2.30
CA THR A 437 -15.98 4.73 1.96
C THR A 437 -16.88 5.85 1.46
N ASN A 438 -17.88 5.50 0.67
CA ASN A 438 -19.02 6.38 0.42
C ASN A 438 -20.17 6.09 1.41
N ALA A 439 -21.27 6.86 1.31
CA ALA A 439 -22.46 6.71 2.15
C ALA A 439 -23.16 5.33 2.05
N LYS A 440 -22.81 4.51 1.05
CA LYS A 440 -23.34 3.15 0.88
C LYS A 440 -22.42 2.07 1.46
N GLY A 441 -21.29 2.45 2.08
CA GLY A 441 -20.30 1.47 2.54
C GLY A 441 -19.47 0.85 1.42
N GLU A 442 -19.42 1.45 0.22
CA GLU A 442 -18.55 1.01 -0.87
C GLU A 442 -17.15 1.61 -0.70
N LEU A 443 -16.12 0.77 -0.81
CA LEU A 443 -14.73 1.20 -0.72
C LEU A 443 -14.32 2.05 -1.95
N ILE A 444 -13.75 3.22 -1.68
CA ILE A 444 -13.28 4.22 -2.63
C ILE A 444 -11.75 4.31 -2.52
N PRO A 445 -10.99 3.72 -3.45
CA PRO A 445 -9.54 3.78 -3.41
C PRO A 445 -9.04 5.17 -3.83
N SER A 446 -7.94 5.61 -3.21
CA SER A 446 -7.20 6.75 -3.70
C SER A 446 -6.37 6.38 -4.93
N ILE A 447 -6.08 7.38 -5.77
CA ILE A 447 -5.21 7.19 -6.94
C ILE A 447 -3.83 6.76 -6.48
N HIS A 448 -3.35 7.29 -5.35
CA HIS A 448 -2.08 6.87 -4.76
C HIS A 448 -2.05 5.35 -4.48
N PHE A 449 -3.12 4.79 -3.93
CA PHE A 449 -3.17 3.34 -3.66
C PHE A 449 -3.20 2.50 -4.95
N GLU A 450 -3.99 2.93 -5.94
CA GLU A 450 -4.07 2.29 -7.26
C GLU A 450 -2.76 2.35 -8.05
N ARG A 451 -2.12 3.52 -8.03
CA ARG A 451 -0.96 3.90 -8.84
C ARG A 451 0.35 3.43 -8.23
N ASP A 452 0.52 3.61 -6.94
CA ASP A 452 1.84 3.55 -6.33
C ASP A 452 2.00 2.24 -5.55
N ILE A 453 1.17 2.03 -4.53
CA ILE A 453 1.32 0.89 -3.61
C ILE A 453 1.07 -0.45 -4.32
N ARG A 454 -0.08 -0.59 -4.98
CA ARG A 454 -0.46 -1.81 -5.70
C ARG A 454 0.57 -2.21 -6.75
N GLU A 455 0.99 -1.23 -7.54
CA GLU A 455 1.95 -1.42 -8.63
C GLU A 455 3.37 -1.71 -8.13
N GLY A 456 3.74 -1.15 -6.99
CA GLY A 456 4.98 -1.46 -6.31
C GLY A 456 4.99 -2.91 -5.82
N ILE A 457 3.91 -3.34 -5.16
CA ILE A 457 3.74 -4.74 -4.74
C ILE A 457 3.89 -5.67 -5.95
N ASP A 458 3.25 -5.37 -7.07
CA ASP A 458 3.41 -6.19 -8.28
C ASP A 458 4.84 -6.18 -8.83
N ASP A 459 5.53 -5.03 -8.86
CA ASP A 459 6.96 -4.95 -9.24
C ASP A 459 7.83 -5.90 -8.38
N TYR A 460 7.58 -5.95 -7.07
CA TYR A 460 8.25 -6.91 -6.18
C TYR A 460 7.90 -8.35 -6.57
N ARG A 461 6.62 -8.64 -6.80
CA ARG A 461 6.15 -10.00 -7.12
C ARG A 461 6.70 -10.49 -8.46
N TYR A 462 6.94 -9.62 -9.43
CA TYR A 462 7.66 -9.96 -10.66
C TYR A 462 9.09 -10.44 -10.36
N LEU A 463 9.85 -9.68 -9.56
CA LEU A 463 11.21 -10.05 -9.16
C LEU A 463 11.24 -11.38 -8.39
N LEU A 464 10.33 -11.55 -7.43
CA LEU A 464 10.22 -12.78 -6.64
C LEU A 464 9.84 -14.00 -7.50
N THR A 465 8.92 -13.84 -8.44
CA THR A 465 8.52 -14.92 -9.35
C THR A 465 9.71 -15.37 -10.20
N LEU A 466 10.47 -14.41 -10.71
CA LEU A 466 11.68 -14.66 -11.47
C LEU A 466 12.76 -15.38 -10.65
N GLU A 467 12.99 -14.96 -9.41
CA GLU A 467 13.91 -15.62 -8.46
C GLU A 467 13.51 -17.08 -8.24
N ARG A 468 12.23 -17.34 -7.97
CA ARG A 468 11.71 -18.70 -7.77
C ARG A 468 11.88 -19.58 -9.02
N LEU A 469 11.66 -19.03 -10.21
CA LEU A 469 11.89 -19.75 -11.47
C LEU A 469 13.37 -20.04 -11.70
N LEU A 470 14.25 -19.08 -11.44
CA LEU A 470 15.71 -19.25 -11.56
C LEU A 470 16.26 -20.32 -10.61
N ARG A 471 15.68 -20.47 -9.41
CA ARG A 471 16.01 -21.56 -8.49
C ARG A 471 15.55 -22.92 -9.00
N ARG A 472 14.37 -22.98 -9.63
CA ARG A 472 13.80 -24.23 -10.17
C ARG A 472 14.47 -24.66 -11.48
N LYS A 473 14.90 -23.70 -12.30
CA LYS A 473 15.49 -23.93 -13.63
C LYS A 473 16.86 -23.25 -13.74
N PRO A 474 17.86 -23.64 -12.92
CA PRO A 474 19.13 -22.92 -12.83
C PRO A 474 19.96 -22.97 -14.12
N ASN A 475 19.77 -24.03 -14.93
CA ASN A 475 20.50 -24.31 -16.17
C ASN A 475 19.73 -23.88 -17.44
N HIS A 476 18.61 -23.18 -17.30
CA HIS A 476 17.87 -22.69 -18.49
C HIS A 476 18.73 -21.70 -19.28
N PRO A 477 18.72 -21.70 -20.64
CA PRO A 477 19.56 -20.81 -21.44
C PRO A 477 19.41 -19.32 -21.11
N ALA A 478 18.20 -18.89 -20.75
CA ALA A 478 17.94 -17.51 -20.34
C ALA A 478 18.44 -17.16 -18.92
N ALA A 479 18.75 -18.15 -18.07
CA ALA A 479 18.97 -17.94 -16.63
C ALA A 479 20.13 -17.00 -16.31
N ALA A 480 21.24 -17.09 -17.04
CA ALA A 480 22.41 -16.22 -16.82
C ALA A 480 22.08 -14.74 -17.11
N GLY A 481 21.43 -14.47 -18.26
CA GLY A 481 21.02 -13.10 -18.63
C GLY A 481 19.97 -12.53 -17.67
N THR A 482 19.03 -13.36 -17.22
CA THR A 482 18.03 -12.97 -16.22
C THR A 482 18.64 -12.65 -14.86
N ARG A 483 19.59 -13.46 -14.36
CA ARG A 483 20.31 -13.14 -13.11
C ARG A 483 21.04 -11.81 -13.22
N LYS A 484 21.72 -11.58 -14.35
CA LYS A 484 22.42 -10.31 -14.61
C LYS A 484 21.46 -9.12 -14.62
N LEU A 485 20.30 -9.24 -15.27
CA LEU A 485 19.26 -8.19 -15.29
C LEU A 485 18.88 -7.73 -13.88
N VAL A 486 18.62 -8.67 -12.97
CA VAL A 486 18.24 -8.35 -11.59
C VAL A 486 19.43 -7.79 -10.82
N ALA A 487 20.60 -8.44 -10.91
CA ALA A 487 21.81 -8.01 -10.20
C ALA A 487 22.22 -6.59 -10.60
N ASP A 488 22.22 -6.26 -11.89
CA ASP A 488 22.54 -4.92 -12.38
C ASP A 488 21.58 -3.86 -11.82
N LYS A 489 20.27 -4.17 -11.77
CA LYS A 489 19.27 -3.24 -11.22
C LYS A 489 19.52 -3.00 -9.73
N LEU A 490 19.76 -4.05 -8.95
CA LEU A 490 19.98 -3.95 -7.51
C LEU A 490 21.32 -3.29 -7.16
N ALA A 491 22.36 -3.45 -7.99
CA ALA A 491 23.65 -2.80 -7.80
C ALA A 491 23.63 -1.29 -8.08
N ALA A 492 22.64 -0.80 -8.83
CA ALA A 492 22.55 0.61 -9.24
C ALA A 492 22.04 1.57 -8.15
N PHE A 493 21.69 1.06 -6.97
CA PHE A 493 21.25 1.88 -5.83
C PHE A 493 21.65 1.25 -4.48
N ARG A 494 21.65 2.09 -3.44
CA ARG A 494 21.97 1.77 -2.04
C ARG A 494 20.70 1.76 -1.19
N LEU A 495 20.77 1.22 0.02
CA LEU A 495 19.76 1.54 1.03
C LEU A 495 19.79 3.06 1.30
N GLY A 496 18.62 3.62 1.60
CA GLY A 496 18.44 5.08 1.73
C GLY A 496 18.11 5.78 0.41
N ASP A 497 18.39 5.18 -0.76
CA ASP A 497 17.97 5.70 -2.08
C ASP A 497 16.46 5.49 -2.30
N ARG A 498 15.62 6.18 -1.53
CA ARG A 498 14.15 6.02 -1.51
C ARG A 498 13.41 6.74 -2.64
N SER A 499 14.12 7.34 -3.61
CA SER A 499 13.51 8.00 -4.76
C SER A 499 13.98 7.39 -6.07
N HIS A 500 13.06 6.76 -6.80
CA HIS A 500 13.32 6.25 -8.16
C HIS A 500 13.64 7.39 -9.14
N GLY A 501 12.88 8.49 -9.08
CA GLY A 501 12.98 9.62 -10.01
C GLY A 501 14.32 10.36 -9.94
N ALA A 502 15.06 10.21 -8.84
CA ALA A 502 16.42 10.74 -8.73
C ALA A 502 17.44 10.01 -9.62
N LYS A 503 17.13 8.77 -10.04
CA LYS A 503 18.06 7.91 -10.82
C LYS A 503 17.54 7.56 -12.20
N TRP A 504 16.23 7.45 -12.38
CA TRP A 504 15.63 6.98 -13.63
C TRP A 504 14.42 7.79 -14.03
N PRO A 505 14.16 7.93 -15.34
CA PRO A 505 12.91 8.51 -15.81
C PRO A 505 11.74 7.59 -15.44
N LEU A 506 10.55 8.16 -15.25
CA LEU A 506 9.34 7.41 -14.94
C LEU A 506 9.14 6.21 -15.87
N ALA A 507 9.32 6.36 -17.18
CA ALA A 507 9.14 5.29 -18.17
C ALA A 507 9.94 3.99 -17.88
N GLU A 508 11.00 4.08 -17.07
CA GLU A 508 11.83 2.94 -16.67
C GLU A 508 11.06 1.87 -15.90
N TYR A 509 10.09 2.24 -15.05
CA TYR A 509 9.26 1.26 -14.35
C TYR A 509 8.55 0.29 -15.32
N ARG A 510 7.93 0.84 -16.37
CA ARG A 510 7.21 0.06 -17.38
C ARG A 510 8.15 -0.80 -18.21
N SER A 511 9.29 -0.24 -18.65
CA SER A 511 10.25 -0.98 -19.47
C SER A 511 10.95 -2.08 -18.67
N PHE A 512 11.28 -1.84 -17.40
CA PHE A 512 11.87 -2.84 -16.52
C PHE A 512 10.87 -3.96 -16.20
N ARG A 513 9.64 -3.63 -15.77
CA ARG A 513 8.60 -4.64 -15.51
C ARG A 513 8.34 -5.49 -16.76
N LEU A 514 8.29 -4.90 -17.96
CA LEU A 514 8.11 -5.67 -19.19
C LEU A 514 9.25 -6.66 -19.44
N ARG A 515 10.51 -6.26 -19.20
CA ARG A 515 11.67 -7.16 -19.30
C ARG A 515 11.56 -8.31 -18.29
N LEU A 516 11.09 -8.05 -17.07
CA LEU A 516 10.84 -9.10 -16.07
C LEU A 516 9.74 -10.05 -16.54
N ALA A 517 8.61 -9.55 -17.02
CA ALA A 517 7.50 -10.35 -17.52
C ALA A 517 7.91 -11.27 -18.69
N GLN A 518 8.69 -10.72 -19.64
CA GLN A 518 9.24 -11.49 -20.75
C GLN A 518 10.23 -12.56 -20.28
N ALA A 519 11.10 -12.26 -19.31
CA ALA A 519 12.01 -13.23 -18.73
C ALA A 519 11.27 -14.34 -17.98
N ILE A 520 10.20 -14.02 -17.26
CA ILE A 520 9.30 -15.01 -16.63
C ILE A 520 8.69 -15.91 -17.71
N GLU A 521 8.14 -15.35 -18.79
CA GLU A 521 7.56 -16.15 -19.88
C GLU A 521 8.58 -17.08 -20.54
N GLN A 522 9.81 -16.59 -20.76
CA GLN A 522 10.90 -17.41 -21.31
C GLN A 522 11.30 -18.54 -20.38
N LEU A 523 11.41 -18.28 -19.07
CA LEU A 523 11.75 -19.30 -18.07
C LEU A 523 10.60 -20.25 -17.76
N ALA A 524 9.35 -19.83 -17.99
CA ALA A 524 8.18 -20.68 -17.74
C ALA A 524 8.00 -21.76 -18.80
N LYS A 525 8.38 -21.47 -20.05
CA LYS A 525 8.55 -22.47 -21.12
C LYS A 525 9.59 -23.51 -20.70
#